data_AF-A0A7X9HED5-F1
#
_entry.id   AF-A0A7X9HED5-F1
#
_cell.length_a   1.000
_cell.length_b   1.000
_cell.length_c   1.000
_cell.angle_alpha   90.00
_cell.angle_beta   90.00
_cell.angle_gamma   90.00
#
_symmetry.space_group_name_H-M   'P 1'
#
loop_
_entity.id
_entity.type
_entity.pdbx_description
1 polymer ?
#
loop_
_entity_poly.entity_id
_entity_poly.type
_entity_poly.pdbx_seq_one_letter_code
_entity_poly.pdbx_strand_id
1 'polypeptide(L)' 'NELIAQEIQKYTKQFSRVEQIRKFKLLEAEWSQASGELTPTLKVKRRVIEQKYAKEIESMYPKDMD' A
#
# COMPACT_ATOMS: atom_id res chain seq x y z
N ASN A 1 -7.83 10.12 8.28
CA ASN A 1 -7.96 8.65 8.10
C ASN A 1 -7.86 7.89 9.42
N GLU A 2 -8.42 8.42 10.52
CA GLU A 2 -8.23 7.85 11.87
C GLU A 2 -8.89 6.47 12.01
N LEU A 3 -10.10 6.29 11.47
CA LEU A 3 -10.81 5.00 11.49
C LEU A 3 -10.01 3.86 10.84
N ILE A 4 -9.44 4.12 9.66
CA ILE A 4 -8.65 3.11 8.92
C ILE A 4 -7.36 2.78 9.68
N ALA A 5 -6.71 3.78 10.27
CA ALA A 5 -5.52 3.55 11.08
C ALA A 5 -5.82 2.65 12.29
N GLN A 6 -6.95 2.86 12.96
CA GLN A 6 -7.38 2.04 14.10
C GLN A 6 -7.65 0.59 13.70
N GLU A 7 -8.34 0.34 12.58
CA GLU A 7 -8.57 -1.03 12.12
C GLU A 7 -7.26 -1.72 11.71
N ILE A 8 -6.35 -1.02 11.01
CA ILE A 8 -5.01 -1.55 10.71
C ILE A 8 -4.30 -1.97 12.01
N GLN A 9 -4.24 -1.09 13.01
CA GLN A 9 -3.57 -1.38 14.28
C GLN A 9 -4.18 -2.57 15.02
N LYS A 10 -5.52 -2.65 15.04
CA LYS A 10 -6.27 -3.74 15.66
C LYS A 10 -5.91 -5.10 15.04
N TYR A 11 -5.85 -5.18 13.71
CA TYR A 11 -5.55 -6.45 13.02
C TYR A 11 -4.06 -6.79 12.98
N THR A 12 -3.16 -5.81 12.98
CA THR A 12 -1.71 -6.08 13.00
C THR A 12 -1.12 -6.19 14.41
N LYS A 13 -1.92 -6.05 15.48
CA LYS A 13 -1.44 -5.99 16.87
C LYS A 13 -0.61 -7.20 17.29
N GLN A 14 -0.96 -8.39 16.79
CA GLN A 14 -0.28 -9.64 17.13
C GLN A 14 0.95 -9.92 16.26
N PHE A 15 1.16 -9.15 15.19
CA PHE A 15 2.28 -9.37 14.28
C PHE A 15 3.58 -8.81 14.86
N SER A 16 4.70 -9.33 14.39
CA SER A 16 6.01 -8.82 14.78
C SER A 16 6.15 -7.35 14.38
N ARG A 17 7.08 -6.64 15.05
CA ARG A 17 7.28 -5.20 14.81
C ARG A 17 7.58 -4.88 13.34
N VAL A 18 8.23 -5.79 12.61
CA VAL A 18 8.62 -5.64 11.20
C VAL A 18 7.48 -5.92 10.22
N GLU A 19 6.47 -6.68 10.62
CA GLU A 19 5.29 -7.01 9.81
C GLU A 19 4.14 -6.01 9.98
N GLN A 20 4.20 -5.17 11.02
CA GLN A 20 3.20 -4.13 11.27
C GLN A 20 3.29 -3.00 10.24
N ILE A 21 2.15 -2.63 9.66
CA ILE A 21 2.03 -1.49 8.74
C ILE A 21 2.30 -0.19 9.52
N ARG A 22 3.39 0.51 9.16
CA ARG A 22 3.82 1.76 9.83
C ARG A 22 3.19 3.02 9.25
N LYS A 23 3.02 3.04 7.93
CA LYS A 23 2.45 4.15 7.16
C LYS A 23 1.60 3.56 6.04
N PHE A 24 0.53 4.27 5.71
CA PHE A 24 -0.35 3.92 4.59
C PHE A 24 -0.85 5.20 3.92
N LYS A 25 -1.24 5.07 2.66
CA LYS A 25 -1.86 6.13 1.88
C LYS A 25 -3.11 5.58 1.21
N LEU A 26 -4.19 6.34 1.25
CA LEU A 26 -5.39 6.03 0.49
C LEU A 26 -5.21 6.58 -0.92
N LEU A 27 -5.50 5.74 -1.91
CA LEU A 27 -5.51 6.13 -3.31
C LEU A 27 -6.96 6.46 -3.69
N GLU A 28 -7.15 7.48 -4.51
CA GLU A 28 -8.49 7.86 -5.01
C GLU A 28 -9.00 6.88 -6.07
N ALA A 29 -8.09 6.24 -6.80
CA ALA A 29 -8.40 5.31 -7.87
C ALA A 29 -8.43 3.86 -7.39
N GLU A 30 -9.45 3.12 -7.82
CA GLU A 30 -9.50 1.67 -7.67
C GLU A 30 -8.58 0.96 -8.66
N TRP A 31 -8.12 -0.23 -8.28
CA TRP A 31 -7.35 -1.10 -9.15
C TRP A 31 -8.27 -2.00 -9.97
N SER A 32 -7.99 -2.12 -11.26
CA SER A 32 -8.81 -2.93 -12.15
C SER A 32 -7.95 -3.71 -13.16
N GLN A 33 -8.58 -4.64 -13.85
CA GLN A 33 -7.93 -5.32 -14.98
C GLN A 33 -7.74 -4.36 -16.17
N ALA A 34 -8.70 -3.45 -16.38
CA ALA A 34 -8.69 -2.49 -17.49
C ALA A 34 -7.58 -1.44 -17.35
N SER A 35 -7.35 -0.96 -16.13
CA SER A 35 -6.24 -0.04 -15.80
C SER A 35 -4.90 -0.76 -15.59
N GLY A 36 -4.92 -2.10 -15.54
CA GLY A 36 -3.74 -2.95 -15.69
C GLY A 36 -3.10 -3.44 -14.39
N GLU A 37 -3.53 -2.94 -13.21
CA GLU A 37 -2.97 -3.30 -11.91
C GLU A 37 -3.30 -4.74 -11.49
N LEU A 38 -4.36 -5.33 -12.06
CA LEU A 38 -4.80 -6.68 -11.76
C LEU A 38 -4.55 -7.65 -12.94
N THR A 39 -4.29 -8.92 -12.64
CA THR A 39 -4.33 -10.02 -13.61
C THR A 39 -5.78 -10.36 -13.97
N PRO A 40 -6.03 -11.15 -15.03
CA PRO A 40 -7.37 -11.68 -15.31
C PRO A 40 -8.01 -12.41 -14.12
N THR A 41 -7.18 -12.99 -13.25
CA THR A 41 -7.57 -13.69 -12.02
C THR A 41 -7.57 -12.80 -10.77
N LEU A 42 -7.59 -11.47 -10.93
CA LEU A 42 -7.63 -10.46 -9.86
C LEU A 42 -6.40 -10.42 -8.93
N LYS A 43 -5.29 -11.04 -9.32
CA LYS A 43 -4.02 -10.93 -8.58
C LYS A 43 -3.36 -9.59 -8.87
N VAL A 44 -2.74 -9.02 -7.85
CA VAL A 44 -2.02 -7.75 -7.90
C VAL A 44 -0.74 -7.88 -8.74
N LYS A 45 -0.54 -7.01 -9.73
CA LYS A 45 0.71 -6.89 -10.50
C LYS A 45 1.65 -5.87 -9.85
N ARG A 46 2.44 -6.32 -8.88
CA ARG A 46 3.33 -5.45 -8.07
C ARG A 46 4.16 -4.48 -8.90
N ARG A 47 4.87 -4.97 -9.94
CA ARG A 47 5.71 -4.12 -10.81
C ARG A 47 4.95 -2.94 -11.42
N VAL A 48 3.69 -3.15 -11.84
CA VAL A 48 2.87 -2.09 -12.45
C VAL A 48 2.48 -1.05 -11.39
N ILE A 49 2.09 -1.52 -10.21
CA ILE A 49 1.68 -0.66 -9.08
C ILE A 49 2.86 0.14 -8.55
N GLU A 50 4.01 -0.50 -8.33
CA GLU A 50 5.24 0.16 -7.89
C GLU A 50 5.65 1.27 -8.85
N GLN A 51 5.57 1.02 -10.16
CA GLN A 51 5.88 2.04 -11.17
C GLN A 51 4.84 3.17 -11.20
N LYS A 52 3.55 2.84 -11.14
CA LYS A 52 2.46 3.83 -11.23
C LYS A 52 2.38 4.73 -10.00
N TYR A 53 2.66 4.19 -8.82
CA TYR A 53 2.53 4.87 -7.53
C TYR A 53 3.88 5.10 -6.84
N ALA A 54 4.97 5.16 -7.61
CA ALA A 54 6.33 5.35 -7.10
C ALA A 54 6.42 6.57 -6.17
N LYS A 55 5.85 7.70 -6.60
CA LYS A 55 5.85 8.96 -5.83
C LYS A 55 5.13 8.82 -4.49
N GLU A 56 3.97 8.16 -4.48
CA GLU A 56 3.20 7.90 -3.27
C GLU A 56 3.97 6.99 -2.31
N ILE A 57 4.60 5.94 -2.84
CA ILE A 57 5.41 4.99 -2.07
C ILE A 57 6.63 5.72 -1.47
N GLU A 58 7.40 6.44 -2.30
CA GLU A 58 8.56 7.23 -1.88
C GLU A 58 8.18 8.26 -0.80
N SER A 59 7.04 8.93 -0.94
CA SER A 59 6.57 9.91 0.06
C SER A 59 6.31 9.32 1.45
N MET A 60 6.16 8.00 1.56
CA MET A 60 6.01 7.32 2.85
C MET A 60 7.36 7.04 3.52
N TYR A 61 8.47 6.98 2.79
CA TYR A 61 9.80 6.71 3.36
C TYR A 61 10.53 8.00 3.77
N PRO A 62 11.43 7.96 4.75
CA PRO A 62 12.30 9.09 5.09
C PRO A 62 13.20 9.46 3.90
N LYS A 63 13.47 10.76 3.70
CA LYS A 63 14.33 11.25 2.61
C LYS A 63 15.82 10.91 2.78
N ASP A 64 16.22 10.48 3.97
CA ASP A 64 17.62 10.24 4.33
C ASP A 64 18.02 8.75 4.25
N MET A 65 17.20 7.92 3.59
CA MET A 65 17.40 6.47 3.43
C MET A 65 17.78 6.06 2.00
N ASP A 66 18.52 6.92 1.29
CA ASP A 66 19.20 6.60 0.02
C ASP A 66 20.71 6.39 0.25
#